data_AF-A0A0G0A8J7-F1
#
_entry.id   AF-A0A0G0A8J7-F1
#
_cell.length_a   1.000
_cell.length_b   1.000
_cell.length_c   1.000
_cell.angle_alpha   90.00
_cell.angle_beta   90.00
_cell.angle_gamma   90.00
#
_symmetry.space_group_name_H-M   'P 1'
#
loop_
_entity.id
_entity.type
_entity.pdbx_description
1 polymer ?
#
loop_
_entity_poly.entity_id
_entity_poly.type
_entity_poly.pdbx_seq_one_letter_code
_entity_poly.pdbx_strand_id
1 'polypeptide(L)'
;MKTVMNVSTWEYSIKTEAERLIHCAHQIIVGFYKTNNFIVLPYNPNILNAHVVTFPDLPYTKISRFWEQVKKVDVNILPIQTDPKFIDEIVKMLESSYLPVTKFDNLKDLWQKAEKNILKEIYKVIPNKKGVIKKVTIYPTSFGTSSSFNWINKRGEIIIYIRIDQGIHAIAEAIITALTRKDVYGKLEGVWQESEIITDYLITETSISLCQDLRNLTKFKANCGVSEILSYRFLYNFSFCLIP
;
A
#
# COMPACT_ATOMS: atom_id res chain seq x y z
N MET A 1 9.11 -5.08 32.03
CA MET A 1 8.71 -5.38 30.63
C MET A 1 8.58 -4.06 29.88
N LYS A 2 9.38 -3.79 28.85
CA LYS A 2 9.15 -2.63 27.97
C LYS A 2 7.97 -2.98 27.07
N THR A 3 6.85 -2.29 27.23
CA THR A 3 5.70 -2.36 26.33
C THR A 3 6.20 -2.11 24.91
N VAL A 4 6.07 -3.10 24.04
CA VAL A 4 6.38 -2.93 22.63
C VAL A 4 5.33 -1.97 22.08
N MET A 5 5.71 -0.73 21.78
CA MET A 5 4.80 0.20 21.12
C MET A 5 4.70 -0.23 19.65
N ASN A 6 3.54 -0.74 19.26
CA ASN A 6 3.15 -0.83 17.87
C ASN A 6 3.08 0.61 17.34
N VAL A 7 3.70 0.87 16.20
CA VAL A 7 3.66 2.20 15.55
C VAL A 7 2.49 2.27 14.56
N SER A 8 1.83 1.15 14.30
CA SER A 8 0.71 1.05 13.37
C SER A 8 -0.67 1.31 14.00
N THR A 9 -1.48 2.13 13.34
CA THR A 9 -2.93 2.28 13.60
C THR A 9 -3.72 1.84 12.38
N TRP A 10 -4.91 1.28 12.59
CA TRP A 10 -5.80 0.81 11.54
C TRP A 10 -7.10 1.60 11.61
N GLU A 11 -7.50 2.21 10.50
CA GLU A 11 -8.64 3.13 10.44
C GLU A 11 -9.45 2.82 9.19
N TYR A 12 -10.74 2.58 9.33
CA TYR A 12 -11.63 2.37 8.18
C TYR A 12 -12.88 3.23 8.33
N SER A 13 -13.27 3.86 7.24
CA SER A 13 -14.55 4.54 7.09
C SER A 13 -14.94 4.57 5.61
N ILE A 14 -16.22 4.82 5.32
CA ILE A 14 -16.65 5.06 3.93
C ILE A 14 -15.93 6.29 3.35
N LYS A 15 -15.58 7.27 4.19
CA LYS A 15 -14.79 8.43 3.79
C LYS A 15 -13.40 8.02 3.27
N THR A 16 -12.67 7.18 4.00
CA THR A 16 -11.34 6.71 3.54
C THR A 16 -11.46 5.89 2.26
N GLU A 17 -12.56 5.17 2.07
CA GLU A 17 -12.86 4.46 0.81
C GLU A 17 -13.15 5.43 -0.35
N ALA A 18 -13.89 6.51 -0.09
CA ALA A 18 -14.14 7.58 -1.06
C ALA A 18 -12.84 8.30 -1.47
N GLU A 19 -11.98 8.63 -0.51
CA GLU A 19 -10.66 9.20 -0.78
C GLU A 19 -9.81 8.26 -1.65
N ARG A 20 -9.84 6.95 -1.36
CA ARG A 20 -9.17 5.95 -2.18
C ARG A 20 -9.73 5.89 -3.61
N LEU A 21 -11.05 6.00 -3.75
CA LEU A 21 -11.71 6.02 -5.05
C LEU A 21 -11.31 7.25 -5.87
N ILE A 22 -11.28 8.44 -5.24
CA ILE A 22 -10.79 9.69 -5.85
C ILE A 22 -9.35 9.50 -6.32
N HIS A 23 -8.48 8.97 -5.47
CA HIS A 23 -7.10 8.70 -5.81
C HIS A 23 -7.01 7.78 -7.04
N CYS A 24 -7.76 6.67 -7.07
CA CYS A 24 -7.75 5.77 -8.21
C CYS A 24 -8.27 6.45 -9.49
N ALA A 25 -9.36 7.21 -9.40
CA ALA A 25 -9.91 7.93 -10.53
C ALA A 25 -8.93 8.98 -11.09
N HIS A 26 -8.20 9.68 -10.22
CA HIS A 26 -7.12 10.58 -10.63
C HIS A 26 -6.05 9.83 -11.42
N GLN A 27 -5.53 8.72 -10.89
CA GLN A 27 -4.48 7.93 -11.54
C GLN A 27 -4.93 7.34 -12.90
N ILE A 28 -6.23 7.02 -13.04
CA ILE A 28 -6.84 6.63 -14.32
C ILE A 28 -6.78 7.81 -15.31
N ILE A 29 -7.31 8.98 -14.93
CA ILE A 29 -7.48 10.10 -15.87
C ILE A 29 -6.16 10.75 -16.30
N VAL A 30 -5.13 10.71 -15.45
CA VAL A 30 -3.77 11.17 -15.82
C VAL A 30 -2.97 10.11 -16.60
N GLY A 31 -3.55 8.93 -16.82
CA GLY A 31 -2.94 7.86 -17.62
C GLY A 31 -1.85 7.06 -16.91
N PHE A 32 -1.64 7.28 -15.60
CA PHE A 32 -0.58 6.63 -14.83
C PHE A 32 -0.65 5.11 -14.91
N TYR A 33 -1.84 4.53 -14.65
CA TYR A 33 -2.00 3.07 -14.67
C TYR A 33 -1.70 2.48 -16.05
N LYS A 34 -2.17 3.12 -17.12
CA LYS A 34 -1.90 2.69 -18.49
C LYS A 34 -0.40 2.73 -18.80
N THR A 35 0.29 3.81 -18.45
CA THR A 35 1.74 3.97 -18.70
C THR A 35 2.58 2.93 -17.97
N ASN A 36 2.13 2.48 -16.80
CA ASN A 36 2.83 1.49 -15.98
C ASN A 36 2.27 0.07 -16.12
N ASN A 37 1.62 -0.25 -17.25
CA ASN A 37 1.13 -1.59 -17.59
C ASN A 37 0.11 -2.19 -16.59
N PHE A 38 -0.60 -1.34 -15.85
CA PHE A 38 -1.72 -1.78 -15.04
C PHE A 38 -2.99 -1.90 -15.87
N ILE A 39 -3.81 -2.88 -15.52
CA ILE A 39 -5.14 -3.09 -16.08
C ILE A 39 -6.17 -2.66 -15.03
N VAL A 40 -7.04 -1.72 -15.40
CA VAL A 40 -8.12 -1.26 -14.53
C VAL A 40 -9.35 -2.13 -14.80
N LEU A 41 -9.84 -2.84 -13.79
CA LEU A 41 -11.01 -3.72 -13.89
C LEU A 41 -12.03 -3.42 -12.79
N PRO A 42 -13.33 -3.71 -13.04
CA PRO A 42 -14.35 -3.70 -12.00
C PRO A 42 -13.99 -4.58 -10.81
N TYR A 43 -14.54 -4.25 -9.64
CA TYR A 43 -14.35 -5.06 -8.43
C TYR A 43 -14.79 -6.50 -8.64
N ASN A 44 -13.83 -7.42 -8.47
CA ASN A 44 -14.05 -8.85 -8.50
C ASN A 44 -13.12 -9.51 -7.47
N PRO A 45 -13.66 -10.16 -6.42
CA PRO A 45 -12.85 -10.76 -5.36
C PRO A 45 -11.99 -11.94 -5.84
N ASN A 46 -12.25 -12.47 -7.03
CA ASN A 46 -11.52 -13.60 -7.58
C ASN A 46 -10.28 -13.19 -8.39
N ILE A 47 -10.05 -11.88 -8.61
CA ILE A 47 -8.91 -11.40 -9.36
C ILE A 47 -7.73 -11.16 -8.41
N LEU A 48 -6.80 -12.12 -8.35
CA LEU A 48 -5.59 -12.07 -7.54
C LEU A 48 -4.36 -11.71 -8.38
N ASN A 49 -4.39 -10.57 -9.07
CA ASN A 49 -3.29 -10.10 -9.91
C ASN A 49 -2.79 -8.72 -9.43
N ALA A 50 -1.47 -8.58 -9.23
CA ALA A 50 -0.83 -7.34 -8.78
C ALA A 50 -0.89 -6.21 -9.83
N HIS A 51 -0.96 -6.55 -11.11
CA HIS A 51 -1.13 -5.58 -12.20
C HIS A 51 -2.59 -5.17 -12.41
N VAL A 52 -3.54 -5.71 -11.62
CA VAL A 52 -4.94 -5.29 -11.70
C VAL A 52 -5.23 -4.23 -10.64
N VAL A 53 -5.74 -3.10 -11.11
CA VAL A 53 -6.31 -2.03 -10.30
C VAL A 53 -7.81 -2.23 -10.24
N THR A 54 -8.32 -2.42 -9.04
CA THR A 54 -9.74 -2.60 -8.82
C THR A 54 -10.45 -1.25 -8.76
N PHE A 55 -11.29 -0.93 -9.74
CA PHE A 55 -12.07 0.31 -9.77
C PHE A 55 -13.55 -0.02 -9.97
N PRO A 56 -14.43 0.23 -8.98
CA PRO A 56 -15.80 -0.26 -9.03
C PRO A 56 -16.61 0.42 -10.14
N ASP A 57 -17.52 -0.32 -10.75
CA ASP A 57 -18.47 0.23 -11.72
C ASP A 57 -19.62 0.92 -10.97
N LEU A 58 -19.51 2.25 -10.84
CA LEU A 58 -20.45 3.09 -10.11
C LEU A 58 -20.98 4.18 -11.04
N PRO A 59 -22.15 4.80 -10.74
CA PRO A 59 -22.75 5.82 -11.59
C PRO A 59 -22.05 7.18 -11.44
N TYR A 60 -20.76 7.26 -11.80
CA TYR A 60 -19.93 8.47 -11.71
C TYR A 60 -20.53 9.68 -12.46
N THR A 61 -21.35 9.42 -13.48
CA THR A 61 -22.08 10.45 -14.23
C THR A 61 -23.11 11.22 -13.40
N LYS A 62 -23.53 10.70 -12.24
CA LYS A 62 -24.40 11.41 -11.28
C LYS A 62 -23.65 12.52 -10.53
N ILE A 63 -22.33 12.46 -10.48
CA ILE A 63 -21.49 13.47 -9.86
C ILE A 63 -21.03 14.46 -10.93
N SER A 64 -21.42 15.73 -10.78
CA SER A 64 -21.17 16.76 -11.80
C SER A 64 -19.69 16.88 -12.10
N ARG A 65 -19.29 16.72 -13.37
CA ARG A 65 -17.89 16.85 -13.83
C ARG A 65 -16.89 15.99 -13.03
N PHE A 66 -17.30 14.82 -12.53
CA PHE A 66 -16.48 13.93 -11.71
C PHE A 66 -15.03 13.79 -12.20
N TRP A 67 -14.84 13.42 -13.48
CA TRP A 67 -13.51 13.21 -14.06
C TRP A 67 -12.65 14.49 -14.14
N GLU A 68 -13.28 15.65 -14.33
CA GLU A 68 -12.57 16.94 -14.32
C GLU A 68 -12.17 17.35 -12.90
N GLN A 69 -13.00 17.01 -11.90
CA GLN A 69 -12.71 17.27 -10.50
C GLN A 69 -11.55 16.40 -10.01
N VAL A 70 -11.62 15.06 -10.20
CA VAL A 70 -10.55 14.15 -9.76
C VAL A 70 -9.22 14.44 -10.45
N LYS A 71 -9.22 14.89 -11.70
CA LYS A 71 -7.99 15.27 -12.43
C LYS A 71 -7.20 16.38 -11.74
N LYS A 72 -7.88 17.26 -10.99
CA LYS A 72 -7.26 18.42 -10.31
C LYS A 72 -6.84 18.10 -8.87
N VAL A 73 -7.24 16.95 -8.33
CA VAL A 73 -6.90 16.56 -6.96
C VAL A 73 -5.40 16.31 -6.86
N ASP A 74 -4.76 16.89 -5.84
CA ASP A 74 -3.40 16.55 -5.49
C ASP A 74 -3.39 15.23 -4.72
N VAL A 75 -3.02 14.17 -5.43
CA VAL A 75 -2.94 12.82 -4.87
C VAL A 75 -1.63 12.55 -4.12
N ASN A 76 -0.64 13.46 -4.19
CA ASN A 76 0.62 13.33 -3.43
C ASN A 76 0.44 13.51 -1.92
N ILE A 77 -0.67 14.14 -1.54
CA ILE A 77 -0.99 14.43 -0.14
C ILE A 77 -2.02 13.41 0.32
N LEU A 78 -1.61 12.55 1.26
CA LEU A 78 -2.51 11.65 1.97
C LEU A 78 -2.70 12.13 3.42
N PRO A 79 -3.93 12.03 3.98
CA PRO A 79 -5.19 11.73 3.31
C PRO A 79 -5.55 12.78 2.24
N ILE A 80 -6.37 12.40 1.25
CA ILE A 80 -6.69 13.27 0.11
C ILE A 80 -7.33 14.58 0.58
N GLN A 81 -6.77 15.71 0.14
CA GLN A 81 -7.28 17.04 0.45
C GLN A 81 -7.99 17.61 -0.79
N THR A 82 -9.32 17.57 -0.77
CA THR A 82 -10.17 18.16 -1.82
C THR A 82 -11.43 18.77 -1.20
N ASP A 83 -12.32 19.34 -2.01
CA ASP A 83 -13.59 19.91 -1.54
C ASP A 83 -14.37 18.87 -0.71
N PRO A 84 -14.66 19.15 0.58
CA PRO A 84 -15.43 18.24 1.42
C PRO A 84 -16.78 17.85 0.80
N LYS A 85 -17.43 18.76 0.06
CA LYS A 85 -18.70 18.46 -0.62
C LYS A 85 -18.53 17.39 -1.69
N PHE A 86 -17.42 17.43 -2.41
CA PHE A 86 -17.10 16.42 -3.42
C PHE A 86 -16.86 15.05 -2.80
N ILE A 87 -16.17 15.00 -1.65
CA ILE A 87 -16.02 13.76 -0.87
C ILE A 87 -17.40 13.25 -0.41
N ASP A 88 -18.25 14.13 0.12
CA ASP A 88 -19.58 13.76 0.61
C ASP A 88 -20.50 13.20 -0.50
N GLU A 89 -20.41 13.73 -1.73
CA GLU A 89 -21.12 13.19 -2.88
C GLU A 89 -20.68 11.75 -3.22
N ILE A 90 -19.39 11.48 -3.15
CA ILE A 90 -18.84 10.14 -3.38
C ILE A 90 -19.21 9.21 -2.22
N VAL A 91 -19.16 9.67 -0.98
CA VAL A 91 -19.61 8.90 0.19
C VAL A 91 -21.07 8.48 0.01
N LYS A 92 -21.97 9.41 -0.34
CA LYS A 92 -23.38 9.09 -0.63
C LYS A 92 -23.55 8.09 -1.77
N MET A 93 -22.73 8.20 -2.82
CA MET A 93 -22.73 7.23 -3.93
C MET A 93 -22.30 5.84 -3.45
N LEU A 94 -21.27 5.75 -2.60
CA LEU A 94 -20.79 4.48 -2.04
C LEU A 94 -21.82 3.87 -1.07
N GLU A 95 -22.45 4.67 -0.21
CA GLU A 95 -23.48 4.22 0.74
C GLU A 95 -24.75 3.72 0.04
N SER A 96 -25.12 4.35 -1.08
CA SER A 96 -26.25 3.91 -1.90
C SER A 96 -25.94 2.70 -2.80
N SER A 97 -24.68 2.27 -2.84
CA SER A 97 -24.23 1.12 -3.62
C SER A 97 -24.08 -0.11 -2.72
N TYR A 98 -24.42 -1.29 -3.22
CA TYR A 98 -24.18 -2.55 -2.51
C TYR A 98 -22.70 -2.92 -2.62
N LEU A 99 -21.89 -2.41 -1.69
CA LEU A 99 -20.47 -2.74 -1.61
C LEU A 99 -20.24 -3.86 -0.60
N PRO A 100 -19.26 -4.75 -0.85
CA PRO A 100 -18.89 -5.78 0.11
C PRO A 100 -18.37 -5.13 1.39
N VAL A 101 -18.69 -5.74 2.54
CA VAL A 101 -18.15 -5.31 3.83
C VAL A 101 -16.64 -5.57 3.84
N THR A 102 -15.86 -4.50 4.04
CA THR A 102 -14.41 -4.54 4.17
C THR A 102 -14.02 -5.28 5.45
N LYS A 103 -13.73 -6.59 5.35
CA LYS A 103 -13.27 -7.43 6.47
C LYS A 103 -11.74 -7.52 6.45
N PHE A 104 -11.07 -6.87 7.41
CA PHE A 104 -9.61 -6.77 7.44
C PHE A 104 -8.97 -7.26 8.76
N ASP A 105 -9.76 -7.79 9.70
CA ASP A 105 -9.26 -8.19 11.02
C ASP A 105 -8.14 -9.23 10.94
N ASN A 106 -8.26 -10.22 10.05
CA ASN A 106 -7.21 -11.22 9.84
C ASN A 106 -5.88 -10.59 9.39
N LEU A 107 -5.94 -9.64 8.44
CA LEU A 107 -4.75 -8.96 7.94
C LEU A 107 -4.12 -8.08 9.04
N LYS A 108 -4.98 -7.38 9.80
CA LYS A 108 -4.56 -6.57 10.95
C LYS A 108 -3.87 -7.41 12.01
N ASP A 109 -4.45 -8.55 12.39
CA ASP A 109 -3.89 -9.45 13.39
C ASP A 109 -2.55 -10.04 12.95
N LEU A 110 -2.45 -10.42 11.67
CA LEU A 110 -1.19 -10.90 11.09
C LEU A 110 -0.13 -9.81 11.11
N TRP A 111 -0.48 -8.58 10.72
CA TRP A 111 0.44 -7.45 10.74
C TRP A 111 0.90 -7.13 12.16
N GLN A 112 -0.02 -7.07 13.13
CA GLN A 112 0.34 -6.78 14.53
C GLN A 112 1.31 -7.80 15.13
N LYS A 113 1.21 -9.07 14.72
CA LYS A 113 2.16 -10.13 15.13
C LYS A 113 3.53 -9.97 14.45
N ALA A 114 3.55 -9.47 13.22
CA ALA A 114 4.73 -9.39 12.36
C ALA A 114 5.49 -8.06 12.47
N GLU A 115 4.80 -6.97 12.79
CA GLU A 115 5.22 -5.56 12.65
C GLU A 115 6.62 -5.33 13.21
N LYS A 116 6.84 -5.73 14.46
CA LYS A 116 8.13 -5.54 15.14
C LYS A 116 9.30 -6.23 14.42
N ASN A 117 9.09 -7.47 13.95
CA ASN A 117 10.13 -8.24 13.31
C ASN A 117 10.42 -7.68 11.92
N ILE A 118 9.39 -7.36 11.15
CA ILE A 118 9.51 -6.73 9.82
C ILE A 118 10.27 -5.39 9.95
N LEU A 119 9.87 -4.51 10.86
CA LEU A 119 10.54 -3.22 11.04
C LEU A 119 11.99 -3.37 11.50
N LYS A 120 12.28 -4.36 12.36
CA LYS A 120 13.65 -4.67 12.78
C LYS A 120 14.51 -5.09 11.58
N GLU A 121 14.01 -5.97 10.72
CA GLU A 121 14.74 -6.39 9.53
C GLU A 121 14.89 -5.26 8.51
N ILE A 122 13.87 -4.43 8.30
CA ILE A 122 13.97 -3.21 7.46
C ILE A 122 15.11 -2.32 7.96
N TYR A 123 15.21 -2.07 9.27
CA TYR A 123 16.30 -1.26 9.83
C TYR A 123 17.66 -1.95 9.85
N LYS A 124 17.71 -3.27 9.71
CA LYS A 124 18.97 -4.00 9.55
C LYS A 124 19.49 -3.86 8.13
N VAL A 125 18.60 -3.95 7.14
CA VAL A 125 18.93 -3.88 5.71
C VAL A 125 19.13 -2.43 5.24
N ILE A 126 18.39 -1.49 5.82
CA ILE A 126 18.44 -0.05 5.50
C ILE A 126 18.81 0.76 6.77
N PRO A 127 20.04 0.59 7.29
CA PRO A 127 20.42 1.10 8.62
C PRO A 127 20.37 2.62 8.75
N ASN A 128 20.61 3.36 7.66
CA ASN A 128 20.51 4.81 7.63
C ASN A 128 19.07 5.34 7.83
N LYS A 129 18.04 4.48 7.76
CA LYS A 129 16.63 4.82 7.99
C LYS A 129 16.14 4.42 9.38
N LYS A 130 17.01 3.91 10.25
CA LYS A 130 16.65 3.46 11.59
C LYS A 130 15.99 4.56 12.42
N GLY A 131 14.79 4.28 12.92
CA GLY A 131 14.04 5.19 13.79
C GLY A 131 13.39 6.37 13.06
N VAL A 132 13.42 6.41 11.73
CA VAL A 132 12.73 7.43 10.93
C VAL A 132 11.21 7.26 11.02
N ILE A 133 10.71 6.01 11.02
CA ILE A 133 9.27 5.74 11.14
C ILE A 133 8.82 6.01 12.58
N LYS A 134 7.86 6.92 12.74
CA LYS A 134 7.23 7.26 14.02
C LYS A 134 5.80 6.75 14.12
N LYS A 135 5.07 6.74 12.99
CA LYS A 135 3.68 6.29 12.92
C LYS A 135 3.40 5.69 11.55
N VAL A 136 2.63 4.61 11.52
CA VAL A 136 2.08 4.03 10.29
C VAL A 136 0.56 4.02 10.42
N THR A 137 -0.17 4.72 9.57
CA THR A 137 -1.63 4.65 9.53
C THR A 137 -2.06 3.83 8.34
N ILE A 138 -2.82 2.76 8.58
CA ILE A 138 -3.24 1.81 7.58
C ILE A 138 -4.74 1.97 7.35
N TYR A 139 -5.09 2.30 6.10
CA TYR A 139 -6.45 2.39 5.59
C TYR A 139 -6.74 1.15 4.73
N PRO A 140 -7.42 0.12 5.27
CA PRO A 140 -7.86 -1.00 4.47
C PRO A 140 -8.90 -0.55 3.46
N THR A 141 -8.88 -1.12 2.26
CA THR A 141 -9.77 -0.74 1.16
C THR A 141 -10.14 -1.95 0.30
N SER A 142 -11.28 -1.87 -0.39
CA SER A 142 -11.66 -2.83 -1.42
C SER A 142 -11.15 -2.43 -2.81
N PHE A 143 -10.62 -1.20 -2.97
CA PHE A 143 -10.32 -0.61 -4.27
C PHE A 143 -8.84 -0.23 -4.48
N GLY A 144 -8.48 -0.15 -5.76
CA GLY A 144 -7.18 0.28 -6.26
C GLY A 144 -6.19 -0.86 -6.45
N THR A 145 -4.91 -0.48 -6.40
CA THR A 145 -3.74 -1.36 -6.46
C THR A 145 -3.60 -2.16 -5.16
N SER A 146 -2.66 -3.10 -5.13
CA SER A 146 -2.32 -3.87 -3.92
C SER A 146 -2.11 -2.97 -2.71
N SER A 147 -1.23 -1.98 -2.82
CA SER A 147 -1.12 -0.90 -1.84
C SER A 147 -0.78 0.44 -2.50
N SER A 148 -1.01 1.53 -1.78
CA SER A 148 -0.55 2.88 -2.10
C SER A 148 -0.16 3.58 -0.81
N PHE A 149 0.75 4.54 -0.89
CA PHE A 149 1.32 5.17 0.28
C PHE A 149 1.78 6.59 -0.02
N ASN A 150 2.04 7.39 1.02
CA ASN A 150 2.67 8.70 0.89
C ASN A 150 4.19 8.59 1.03
N TRP A 151 4.89 9.63 0.61
CA TRP A 151 6.28 9.80 1.02
C TRP A 151 6.35 10.10 2.50
N ILE A 152 7.37 9.53 3.17
CA ILE A 152 7.56 9.79 4.59
C ILE A 152 7.77 11.28 4.84
N ASN A 153 6.89 11.86 5.66
CA ASN A 153 6.94 13.28 5.97
C ASN A 153 8.00 13.59 7.05
N LYS A 154 8.22 14.87 7.36
CA LYS A 154 9.19 15.28 8.40
C LYS A 154 8.85 14.74 9.80
N ARG A 155 7.61 14.33 10.04
CA ARG A 155 7.15 13.72 11.30
C ARG A 155 7.39 12.21 11.36
N GLY A 156 7.86 11.60 10.27
CA GLY A 156 8.07 10.16 10.19
C GLY A 156 6.77 9.37 10.06
N GLU A 157 5.71 9.98 9.51
CA GLU A 157 4.41 9.35 9.33
C GLU A 157 4.30 8.74 7.93
N ILE A 158 3.87 7.49 7.88
CA ILE A 158 3.52 6.75 6.66
C ILE A 158 2.02 6.45 6.72
N ILE A 159 1.29 6.78 5.66
CA ILE A 159 -0.10 6.42 5.44
C ILE A 159 -0.11 5.40 4.31
N ILE A 160 -0.79 4.28 4.52
CA ILE A 160 -0.86 3.17 3.58
C ILE A 160 -2.33 2.85 3.32
N TYR A 161 -2.77 2.95 2.07
CA TYR A 161 -3.97 2.26 1.62
C TYR A 161 -3.59 0.83 1.23
N ILE A 162 -4.26 -0.17 1.80
CA ILE A 162 -3.99 -1.60 1.54
C ILE A 162 -5.26 -2.30 1.09
N ARG A 163 -5.21 -2.99 -0.05
CA ARG A 163 -6.35 -3.77 -0.51
C ARG A 163 -6.51 -5.01 0.36
N ILE A 164 -7.72 -5.31 0.81
CA ILE A 164 -7.96 -6.34 1.85
C ILE A 164 -7.65 -7.78 1.44
N ASP A 165 -7.54 -8.03 0.13
CA ASP A 165 -7.13 -9.30 -0.45
C ASP A 165 -5.60 -9.49 -0.44
N GLN A 166 -4.84 -8.47 -0.04
CA GLN A 166 -3.39 -8.52 0.03
C GLN A 166 -2.89 -9.06 1.38
N GLY A 167 -1.65 -9.54 1.37
CA GLY A 167 -0.97 -9.98 2.58
C GLY A 167 -0.12 -8.87 3.20
N ILE A 168 0.43 -9.16 4.38
CA ILE A 168 1.37 -8.28 5.10
C ILE A 168 2.63 -7.90 4.30
N HIS A 169 2.97 -8.68 3.25
CA HIS A 169 4.08 -8.37 2.34
C HIS A 169 3.86 -7.01 1.65
N ALA A 170 2.65 -6.72 1.19
CA ALA A 170 2.32 -5.45 0.53
C ALA A 170 2.39 -4.24 1.49
N ILE A 171 2.25 -4.48 2.81
CA ILE A 171 2.47 -3.45 3.84
C ILE A 171 3.97 -3.22 4.02
N ALA A 172 4.77 -4.30 4.15
CA ALA A 172 6.22 -4.20 4.26
C ALA A 172 6.83 -3.48 3.05
N GLU A 173 6.34 -3.80 1.87
CA GLU A 173 6.71 -3.18 0.61
C GLU A 173 6.39 -1.70 0.54
N ALA A 174 5.16 -1.31 0.90
CA ALA A 174 4.78 0.08 0.99
C ALA A 174 5.69 0.86 1.95
N ILE A 175 6.08 0.26 3.07
CA ILE A 175 7.01 0.88 4.04
C ILE A 175 8.41 1.04 3.44
N ILE A 176 8.97 -0.01 2.85
CA ILE A 176 10.31 0.03 2.23
C ILE A 176 10.34 1.12 1.18
N THR A 177 9.34 1.13 0.32
CA THR A 177 9.27 2.08 -0.78
C THR A 177 9.06 3.51 -0.30
N ALA A 178 8.26 3.72 0.75
CA ALA A 178 8.10 5.03 1.39
C ALA A 178 9.43 5.57 1.95
N LEU A 179 10.33 4.68 2.39
CA LEU A 179 11.65 5.04 2.93
C LEU A 179 12.70 5.31 1.84
N THR A 180 12.64 4.60 0.71
CA THR A 180 13.70 4.60 -0.31
C THR A 180 13.39 5.50 -1.50
N ARG A 181 12.14 5.56 -1.98
CA ARG A 181 11.79 6.18 -3.27
C ARG A 181 12.18 7.65 -3.36
N LYS A 182 12.03 8.41 -2.27
CA LYS A 182 12.45 9.82 -2.25
C LYS A 182 13.95 9.99 -2.52
N ASP A 183 14.78 9.07 -2.07
CA ASP A 183 16.22 9.10 -2.37
C ASP A 183 16.48 8.71 -3.83
N VAL A 184 15.74 7.75 -4.38
CA VAL A 184 15.83 7.37 -5.81
C VAL A 184 15.55 8.58 -6.69
N TYR A 185 14.42 9.26 -6.49
CA TYR A 185 14.05 10.41 -7.32
C TYR A 185 14.92 11.63 -7.03
N GLY A 186 15.12 11.96 -5.75
CA GLY A 186 15.73 13.23 -5.36
C GLY A 186 17.26 13.24 -5.31
N LYS A 187 17.91 12.07 -5.23
CA LYS A 187 19.38 11.98 -5.15
C LYS A 187 20.00 11.21 -6.29
N LEU A 188 19.32 10.18 -6.80
CA LEU A 188 19.81 9.36 -7.91
C LEU A 188 19.22 9.79 -9.25
N GLU A 189 18.30 10.75 -9.25
CA GLU A 189 17.55 11.19 -10.44
C GLU A 189 16.88 10.01 -11.17
N GLY A 190 16.52 8.98 -10.41
CA GLY A 190 15.98 7.74 -10.96
C GLY A 190 14.50 7.83 -11.28
N VAL A 191 14.01 6.83 -12.00
CA VAL A 191 12.61 6.70 -12.43
C VAL A 191 11.83 5.70 -11.59
N TRP A 192 10.52 5.64 -11.79
CA TRP A 192 9.62 4.75 -11.03
C TRP A 192 10.07 3.29 -11.07
N GLN A 193 10.43 2.78 -12.25
CA GLN A 193 10.89 1.41 -12.45
C GLN A 193 12.14 1.08 -11.62
N GLU A 194 13.08 2.02 -11.53
CA GLU A 194 14.31 1.83 -10.73
C GLU A 194 14.01 1.80 -9.24
N SER A 195 13.03 2.59 -8.81
CA SER A 195 12.57 2.52 -7.43
C SER A 195 11.87 1.19 -7.12
N GLU A 196 11.11 0.62 -8.06
CA GLU A 196 10.51 -0.71 -7.89
C GLU A 196 11.61 -1.78 -7.84
N ILE A 197 12.62 -1.73 -8.72
CA ILE A 197 13.77 -2.67 -8.69
C ILE A 197 14.47 -2.69 -7.33
N ILE A 198 14.69 -1.52 -6.73
CA ILE A 198 15.31 -1.41 -5.40
C ILE A 198 14.41 -2.05 -4.34
N THR A 199 13.11 -1.75 -4.37
CA THR A 199 12.15 -2.35 -3.43
C THR A 199 12.08 -3.86 -3.58
N ASP A 200 11.95 -4.36 -4.81
CA ASP A 200 11.91 -5.79 -5.13
C ASP A 200 13.15 -6.49 -4.61
N TYR A 201 14.34 -5.96 -4.93
CA TYR A 201 15.60 -6.52 -4.43
C TYR A 201 15.64 -6.56 -2.89
N LEU A 202 15.22 -5.48 -2.22
CA LEU A 202 15.18 -5.44 -0.76
C LEU A 202 14.21 -6.48 -0.18
N ILE A 203 13.10 -6.74 -0.84
CA ILE A 203 12.09 -7.70 -0.37
C ILE A 203 12.52 -9.14 -0.64
N THR A 204 13.08 -9.43 -1.82
CA THR A 204 13.38 -10.81 -2.24
C THR A 204 14.76 -11.28 -1.83
N GLU A 205 15.76 -10.41 -1.88
CA GLU A 205 17.18 -10.79 -1.73
C GLU A 205 17.76 -10.50 -0.34
N THR A 206 16.94 -10.10 0.63
CA THR A 206 17.41 -9.75 1.98
C THR A 206 16.66 -10.51 3.06
N SER A 207 17.06 -10.34 4.33
CA SER A 207 16.38 -11.02 5.46
C SER A 207 14.94 -10.57 5.70
N ILE A 208 14.44 -9.58 4.96
CA ILE A 208 13.03 -9.19 4.95
C ILE A 208 12.15 -10.30 4.37
N SER A 209 12.61 -11.03 3.34
CA SER A 209 11.86 -12.11 2.69
C SER A 209 11.39 -13.16 3.70
N LEU A 210 12.28 -13.53 4.63
CA LEU A 210 12.04 -14.50 5.70
C LEU A 210 10.89 -14.10 6.63
N CYS A 211 10.65 -12.79 6.81
CA CYS A 211 9.58 -12.29 7.68
C CYS A 211 8.20 -12.25 6.99
N GLN A 212 8.15 -12.33 5.65
CA GLN A 212 6.90 -12.25 4.89
C GLN A 212 6.23 -13.63 4.71
N ASP A 213 7.00 -14.71 4.87
CA ASP A 213 6.57 -16.11 4.77
C ASP A 213 5.74 -16.63 5.97
N LEU A 214 5.03 -15.74 6.67
CA LEU A 214 4.26 -16.04 7.88
C LEU A 214 3.06 -16.98 7.68
N ARG A 215 2.89 -17.57 6.48
CA ARG A 215 2.07 -18.77 6.27
C ARG A 215 2.59 -20.00 7.05
N ASN A 216 3.85 -20.00 7.51
CA ASN A 216 4.51 -21.13 8.17
C ASN A 216 4.94 -20.85 9.63
N LEU A 217 4.10 -20.21 10.44
CA LEU A 217 4.40 -19.92 11.86
C LEU A 217 4.67 -21.15 12.74
N THR A 218 4.41 -22.38 12.28
CA THR A 218 4.83 -23.63 12.94
C THR A 218 6.30 -24.00 12.74
N LYS A 219 6.98 -23.50 11.70
CA LYS A 219 8.43 -23.76 11.46
C LYS A 219 9.36 -22.65 11.95
N PHE A 220 8.82 -21.47 12.26
CA PHE A 220 9.60 -20.26 12.56
C PHE A 220 10.39 -20.33 13.88
N LYS A 221 10.07 -21.26 14.79
CA LYS A 221 10.84 -21.43 16.04
C LYS A 221 12.17 -22.18 15.87
N ALA A 222 12.46 -22.79 14.73
CA ALA A 222 13.64 -23.65 14.57
C ALA A 222 14.85 -22.99 13.90
N ASN A 223 14.66 -22.05 12.95
CA ASN A 223 15.72 -21.70 12.00
C ASN A 223 16.23 -20.24 12.05
N CYS A 224 16.02 -19.52 13.15
CA CYS A 224 16.71 -18.23 13.38
C CYS A 224 18.18 -18.39 13.82
N GLY A 225 18.70 -19.61 13.81
CA GLY A 225 20.13 -19.90 13.77
C GLY A 225 20.35 -20.97 12.72
N VAL A 226 21.43 -20.85 11.96
CA VAL A 226 21.84 -21.69 10.82
C VAL A 226 21.38 -21.19 9.45
N SER A 227 22.38 -20.76 8.70
CA SER A 227 22.37 -20.46 7.28
C SER A 227 22.02 -21.71 6.47
N GLU A 228 20.91 -21.67 5.76
CA GLU A 228 20.74 -22.42 4.52
C GLU A 228 19.83 -21.59 3.60
N ILE A 229 20.46 -20.94 2.63
CA ILE A 229 19.79 -20.24 1.54
C ILE A 229 19.22 -21.34 0.63
N LEU A 230 17.98 -21.75 0.88
CA LEU A 230 17.20 -22.48 -0.11
C LEU A 230 16.56 -21.46 -1.05
N SER A 231 17.15 -21.36 -2.23
CA SER A 231 16.67 -20.57 -3.36
C SER A 231 15.27 -21.04 -3.80
N TYR A 232 14.22 -20.46 -3.22
CA TYR A 232 12.90 -20.45 -3.84
C TYR A 232 12.81 -19.24 -4.76
N ARG A 233 13.09 -19.44 -6.05
CA ARG A 233 12.72 -18.49 -7.10
C ARG A 233 11.20 -18.39 -7.13
N PHE A 234 10.64 -17.36 -6.50
CA PHE A 234 9.29 -16.93 -6.77
C PHE A 234 9.34 -15.83 -7.82
N LEU A 235 8.67 -16.06 -8.94
CA LEU A 235 8.32 -15.02 -9.90
C LEU A 235 7.22 -14.16 -9.27
N TYR A 236 7.61 -13.20 -8.45
CA TYR A 236 6.72 -12.11 -8.10
C TYR A 236 6.97 -10.96 -9.08
N ASN A 237 6.02 -10.75 -10.00
CA ASN A 237 5.92 -9.48 -10.71
C ASN A 237 5.07 -8.56 -9.84
N PHE A 238 5.74 -7.71 -9.08
CA PHE A 238 5.14 -6.71 -8.23
C PHE A 238 5.00 -5.41 -9.03
N SER A 239 3.92 -4.68 -8.80
CA SER A 239 3.72 -3.36 -9.39
C SER A 239 2.91 -2.52 -8.41
N PHE A 240 3.55 -1.47 -7.88
CA PHE A 240 2.97 -0.61 -6.86
C PHE A 240 2.92 0.85 -7.28
N CYS A 241 1.78 1.48 -7.04
CA CYS A 241 1.56 2.85 -7.45
C CYS A 241 1.95 3.82 -6.34
N LEU A 242 2.90 4.69 -6.64
CA LEU A 242 3.09 5.99 -5.97
C LEU A 242 2.97 7.11 -6.99
N ILE A 243 2.47 8.21 -6.46
CA ILE A 243 2.30 9.47 -7.14
C ILE A 243 3.70 10.09 -7.45
N PRO A 244 3.89 10.66 -8.66
CA PRO A 244 5.10 11.40 -9.04
C PRO A 244 5.27 12.71 -8.24
#